data_AF-A0A353EZ84-F1
#
_entry.id   AF-A0A353EZ84-F1
#
_cell.length_a   1.000
_cell.length_b   1.000
_cell.length_c   1.000
_cell.angle_alpha   90.00
_cell.angle_beta   90.00
_cell.angle_gamma   90.00
#
_symmetry.space_group_name_H-M   'P 1'
#
loop_
_entity.id
_entity.type
_entity.pdbx_description
1 polymer ?
#
loop_
_entity_poly.entity_id
_entity_poly.type
_entity_poly.pdbx_seq_one_letter_code
_entity_poly.pdbx_strand_id
1 'polypeptide(L)'
;LTADTVRPTAAPMFSLESLCGARIRYQSPLNDPTITAVWADGSPCGVSLTYDALEPVDCEVLATYTGGEFAGMAAITRRQIGAGQLILLGSLPDAEGVRRLCGLSPILAASENLCVTAREGAVCGVTVAELENRAGEITLPHPYRDLLTDRVLSGTVTVAPYEVLVLAEK
;
A
#
# COMPACT_ATOMS: atom_id res chain seq x y z
N LEU A 1 -15.75 -11.32 -39.66
CA LEU A 1 -14.51 -10.78 -39.07
C LEU A 1 -13.90 -11.88 -38.24
N THR A 2 -12.76 -12.43 -38.64
CA THR A 2 -12.00 -13.40 -37.85
C THR A 2 -11.33 -12.65 -36.69
N ALA A 3 -11.55 -13.15 -35.47
CA ALA A 3 -11.21 -12.50 -34.21
C ALA A 3 -9.72 -12.64 -33.84
N ASP A 4 -8.82 -12.44 -34.80
CA ASP A 4 -7.38 -12.44 -34.58
C ASP A 4 -6.84 -11.01 -34.72
N THR A 5 -7.23 -10.13 -33.80
CA THR A 5 -6.43 -8.94 -33.50
C THR A 5 -5.21 -9.41 -32.71
N VAL A 6 -4.13 -9.74 -33.42
CA VAL A 6 -2.81 -9.94 -32.80
C VAL A 6 -2.47 -8.66 -32.05
N ARG A 7 -2.48 -8.72 -30.72
CA ARG A 7 -2.05 -7.61 -29.87
C ARG A 7 -0.61 -7.27 -30.29
N PRO A 8 -0.27 -6.00 -30.56
CA PRO A 8 1.07 -5.63 -30.99
C PRO A 8 2.09 -6.18 -29.98
N THR A 9 3.08 -6.92 -30.47
CA THR A 9 4.26 -7.36 -29.70
C THR A 9 5.09 -6.17 -29.16
N ALA A 10 4.75 -4.95 -29.58
CA ALA A 10 5.31 -3.69 -29.13
C ALA A 10 4.28 -2.80 -28.41
N ALA A 11 3.36 -3.38 -27.63
CA ALA A 11 2.63 -2.58 -26.65
C ALA A 11 3.63 -1.98 -25.64
N PRO A 12 3.48 -0.72 -25.21
CA PRO A 12 4.46 -0.04 -24.36
C PRO A 12 4.77 -0.78 -23.05
N MET A 13 3.83 -1.62 -22.58
CA MET A 13 3.98 -2.43 -21.36
C MET A 13 4.56 -3.83 -21.58
N PHE A 14 4.85 -4.26 -22.82
CA PHE A 14 5.23 -5.66 -23.11
C PHE A 14 6.46 -6.14 -22.34
N SER A 15 7.48 -5.28 -22.21
CA SER A 15 8.69 -5.60 -21.44
C SER A 15 8.38 -5.77 -19.96
N LEU A 16 7.47 -4.96 -19.40
CA LEU A 16 7.05 -5.04 -18.01
C LEU A 16 6.09 -6.22 -17.76
N GLU A 17 5.15 -6.52 -18.67
CA GLU A 17 4.30 -7.72 -18.58
C GLU A 17 5.17 -8.99 -18.56
N SER A 18 6.14 -9.07 -19.47
CA SER A 18 7.09 -10.19 -19.55
C SER A 18 7.99 -10.27 -18.32
N LEU A 19 8.42 -9.13 -17.79
CA LEU A 19 9.26 -9.05 -16.59
C LEU A 19 8.47 -9.41 -15.33
N CYS A 20 7.23 -8.96 -15.19
CA CYS A 20 6.35 -9.28 -14.06
C CYS A 20 5.70 -10.67 -14.16
N GLY A 21 5.78 -11.33 -15.31
CA GLY A 21 5.17 -12.65 -15.52
C GLY A 21 3.63 -12.61 -15.54
N ALA A 22 3.03 -11.47 -15.84
CA ALA A 22 1.60 -11.27 -15.87
C ALA A 22 1.22 -10.37 -17.06
N ARG A 23 0.04 -10.60 -17.64
CA ARG A 23 -0.46 -9.83 -18.79
C ARG A 23 -1.68 -9.04 -18.39
N ILE A 24 -1.78 -7.80 -18.84
CA ILE A 24 -2.98 -7.00 -18.64
C ILE A 24 -4.01 -7.45 -19.68
N ARG A 25 -5.06 -8.14 -19.23
CA ARG A 25 -6.12 -8.66 -20.10
C ARG A 25 -7.17 -7.61 -20.40
N TYR A 26 -7.65 -6.93 -19.35
CA TYR A 26 -8.66 -5.88 -19.42
C TYR A 26 -8.21 -4.70 -18.56
N GLN A 27 -8.68 -3.50 -18.91
CA GLN A 27 -8.41 -2.28 -18.17
C GLN A 27 -9.70 -1.47 -18.10
N SER A 28 -9.99 -0.93 -16.93
CA SER A 28 -11.03 0.07 -16.74
C SER A 28 -10.49 1.20 -15.88
N PRO A 29 -10.56 2.46 -16.35
CA PRO A 29 -10.24 3.63 -15.55
C PRO A 29 -11.44 4.10 -14.71
N LEU A 30 -12.60 3.43 -14.82
CA LEU A 30 -13.81 3.86 -14.16
C LEU A 30 -13.84 3.30 -12.73
N ASN A 31 -14.07 4.20 -11.78
CA ASN A 31 -14.36 3.82 -10.41
C ASN A 31 -15.75 3.15 -10.36
N ASP A 32 -15.76 1.81 -10.27
CA ASP A 32 -16.95 1.00 -10.16
C ASP A 32 -17.00 0.35 -8.77
N PRO A 33 -17.98 0.70 -7.91
CA PRO A 33 -18.09 0.16 -6.56
C PRO A 33 -18.39 -1.34 -6.52
N THR A 34 -18.74 -1.96 -7.64
CA THR A 34 -18.93 -3.41 -7.74
C THR A 34 -17.62 -4.18 -7.86
N ILE A 35 -16.52 -3.51 -8.24
CA ILE A 35 -15.20 -4.11 -8.32
C ILE A 35 -14.61 -4.20 -6.91
N THR A 36 -14.53 -5.42 -6.41
CA THR A 36 -13.97 -5.76 -5.09
C THR A 36 -12.88 -6.80 -5.26
N ALA A 37 -11.95 -6.89 -4.30
CA ALA A 37 -10.89 -7.89 -4.32
C ALA A 37 -10.65 -8.48 -2.93
N VAL A 38 -10.04 -9.66 -2.91
CA VAL A 38 -9.58 -10.33 -1.69
C VAL A 38 -8.11 -10.74 -1.84
N TRP A 39 -7.40 -10.73 -0.74
CA TRP A 39 -6.07 -11.33 -0.63
C TRP A 39 -6.15 -12.86 -0.72
N ALA A 40 -5.01 -13.51 -0.96
CA ALA A 40 -4.93 -14.97 -1.04
C ALA A 40 -5.38 -15.72 0.24
N ASP A 41 -5.37 -15.06 1.40
CA ASP A 41 -5.89 -15.59 2.67
C ASP A 41 -7.40 -15.33 2.86
N GLY A 42 -8.05 -14.72 1.88
CA GLY A 42 -9.47 -14.39 1.88
C GLY A 42 -9.83 -13.08 2.59
N SER A 43 -8.87 -12.35 3.16
CA SER A 43 -9.17 -11.04 3.76
C SER A 43 -9.46 -9.98 2.67
N PRO A 44 -10.26 -8.94 2.96
CA PRO A 44 -10.55 -7.89 2.00
C PRO A 44 -9.29 -7.18 1.51
N CYS A 45 -9.21 -6.90 0.20
CA CYS A 45 -8.19 -6.07 -0.39
C CYS A 45 -8.85 -4.80 -0.96
N GLY A 46 -8.59 -3.65 -0.35
CA GLY A 46 -8.99 -2.37 -0.94
C GLY A 46 -8.38 -2.21 -2.33
N VAL A 47 -9.17 -1.71 -3.28
CA VAL A 47 -8.76 -1.46 -4.68
C VAL A 47 -9.39 -0.15 -5.14
N SER A 48 -8.63 0.69 -5.83
CA SER A 48 -9.05 2.04 -6.21
C SER A 48 -8.28 2.61 -7.40
N LEU A 49 -8.76 3.75 -7.92
CA LEU A 49 -8.22 4.60 -8.98
C LEU A 49 -8.14 3.96 -10.38
N THR A 50 -7.58 2.76 -10.49
CA THR A 50 -7.42 2.02 -11.74
C THR A 50 -7.73 0.55 -11.53
N TYR A 51 -8.17 -0.14 -12.58
CA TYR A 51 -8.53 -1.55 -12.51
C TYR A 51 -8.04 -2.28 -13.76
N ASP A 52 -6.89 -2.91 -13.63
CA ASP A 52 -6.32 -3.79 -14.64
C ASP A 52 -6.51 -5.24 -14.20
N ALA A 53 -7.26 -6.01 -14.99
CA ALA A 53 -7.44 -7.43 -14.79
C ALA A 53 -6.23 -8.19 -15.34
N LEU A 54 -5.47 -8.83 -14.45
CA LEU A 54 -4.22 -9.49 -14.78
C LEU A 54 -4.45 -10.98 -15.07
N GLU A 55 -3.91 -11.45 -16.19
CA GLU A 55 -3.78 -12.85 -16.56
C GLU A 55 -2.37 -13.32 -16.13
N PRO A 56 -2.26 -14.15 -15.07
CA PRO A 56 -0.97 -14.65 -14.60
C PRO A 56 -0.36 -15.64 -15.61
N VAL A 57 0.96 -15.56 -15.82
CA VAL A 57 1.71 -16.45 -16.74
C VAL A 57 2.84 -17.17 -15.99
N ASP A 58 3.69 -16.41 -15.32
CA ASP A 58 4.83 -16.89 -14.53
C ASP A 58 4.98 -16.01 -13.27
N CYS A 59 3.91 -15.98 -12.48
CA CYS A 59 3.82 -15.21 -11.26
C CYS A 59 2.82 -15.85 -10.29
N GLU A 60 2.96 -15.53 -9.02
CA GLU A 60 2.00 -15.83 -7.98
C GLU A 60 0.89 -14.77 -7.94
N VAL A 61 -0.34 -15.18 -7.67
CA VAL A 61 -1.46 -14.26 -7.45
C VAL A 61 -1.55 -13.94 -5.96
N LEU A 62 -1.41 -12.66 -5.60
CA LEU A 62 -1.51 -12.21 -4.21
C LEU A 62 -2.93 -11.74 -3.85
N ALA A 63 -3.64 -11.17 -4.82
CA ALA A 63 -5.03 -10.75 -4.66
C ALA A 63 -5.84 -10.99 -5.94
N THR A 64 -7.12 -11.31 -5.77
CA THR A 64 -8.05 -11.67 -6.85
C THR A 64 -9.29 -10.81 -6.76
N TYR A 65 -9.76 -10.29 -7.90
CA TYR A 65 -11.05 -9.62 -7.98
C TYR A 65 -12.19 -10.61 -7.72
N THR A 66 -13.14 -10.22 -6.88
CA THR A 66 -14.31 -11.03 -6.49
C THR A 66 -15.63 -10.51 -7.04
N GLY A 67 -15.65 -9.26 -7.52
CA GLY A 67 -16.85 -8.61 -8.02
C GLY A 67 -16.63 -7.83 -9.32
N GLY A 68 -17.73 -7.44 -9.96
CA GLY A 68 -17.72 -6.72 -11.23
C GLY A 68 -17.29 -7.58 -12.41
N GLU A 69 -16.94 -6.92 -13.52
CA GLU A 69 -16.53 -7.56 -14.77
C GLU A 69 -15.19 -8.32 -14.70
N PHE A 70 -14.41 -8.10 -13.65
CA PHE A 70 -13.08 -8.72 -13.47
C PHE A 70 -13.07 -9.91 -12.50
N ALA A 71 -14.24 -10.34 -12.01
CA ALA A 71 -14.34 -11.44 -11.06
C ALA A 71 -13.57 -12.70 -11.51
N GLY A 72 -12.70 -13.22 -10.63
CA GLY A 72 -11.83 -14.36 -10.89
C GLY A 72 -10.46 -14.01 -11.49
N MET A 73 -10.24 -12.77 -11.92
CA MET A 73 -8.95 -12.32 -12.45
C MET A 73 -8.03 -11.80 -11.34
N ALA A 74 -6.72 -11.85 -11.57
CA ALA A 74 -5.75 -11.34 -10.60
C ALA A 74 -5.79 -9.80 -10.56
N ALA A 75 -5.82 -9.26 -9.35
CA ALA A 75 -5.69 -7.82 -9.09
C ALA A 75 -4.25 -7.44 -8.74
N ILE A 76 -3.53 -8.32 -8.05
CA ILE A 76 -2.14 -8.12 -7.63
C ILE A 76 -1.38 -9.43 -7.84
N THR A 77 -0.21 -9.35 -8.48
CA THR A 77 0.67 -10.51 -8.70
C THR A 77 2.09 -10.26 -8.21
N ARG A 78 2.83 -11.34 -7.98
CA ARG A 78 4.23 -11.33 -7.54
C ARG A 78 5.07 -12.28 -8.36
N ARG A 79 6.25 -11.83 -8.80
CA ARG A 79 7.25 -12.70 -9.43
C ARG A 79 8.60 -12.55 -8.74
N GLN A 80 9.23 -13.69 -8.43
CA GLN A 80 10.60 -13.73 -7.93
C GLN A 80 11.60 -13.60 -9.09
N ILE A 81 12.59 -12.72 -8.95
CA ILE A 81 13.66 -12.53 -9.93
C ILE A 81 15.00 -12.43 -9.21
N GLY A 82 15.83 -13.48 -9.36
CA GLY A 82 17.09 -13.60 -8.63
C GLY A 82 16.84 -13.59 -7.12
N ALA A 83 17.47 -12.67 -6.40
CA ALA A 83 17.28 -12.46 -4.96
C ALA A 83 16.18 -11.42 -4.62
N GLY A 84 15.56 -10.82 -5.64
CA GLY A 84 14.52 -9.80 -5.48
C GLY A 84 13.17 -10.27 -6.00
N GLN A 85 12.20 -9.35 -5.99
CA GLN A 85 10.85 -9.60 -6.46
C GLN A 85 10.27 -8.39 -7.17
N LEU A 86 9.28 -8.65 -8.02
CA LEU A 86 8.40 -7.65 -8.62
C LEU A 86 6.98 -7.90 -8.18
N ILE A 87 6.28 -6.84 -7.84
CA ILE A 87 4.86 -6.84 -7.51
C ILE A 87 4.16 -5.98 -8.55
N LEU A 88 3.24 -6.58 -9.31
CA LEU A 88 2.42 -5.85 -10.28
C LEU A 88 1.07 -5.55 -9.65
N LEU A 89 0.72 -4.27 -9.62
CA LEU A 89 -0.53 -3.76 -9.09
C LEU A 89 -1.46 -3.44 -10.25
N GLY A 90 -2.54 -4.21 -10.40
CA GLY A 90 -3.61 -3.87 -11.32
C GLY A 90 -4.54 -2.78 -10.78
N SER A 91 -4.48 -2.51 -9.48
CA SER A 91 -5.21 -1.44 -8.81
C SER A 91 -4.41 -0.87 -7.65
N LEU A 92 -4.74 0.34 -7.20
CA LEU A 92 -4.11 0.91 -6.02
C LEU A 92 -4.69 0.29 -4.74
N PRO A 93 -3.89 -0.46 -3.95
CA PRO A 93 -4.34 -0.98 -2.67
C PRO A 93 -4.57 0.12 -1.65
N ASP A 94 -5.37 -0.16 -0.62
CA ASP A 94 -5.45 0.70 0.55
C ASP A 94 -4.11 0.74 1.34
N ALA A 95 -4.05 1.61 2.35
CA ALA A 95 -2.84 1.81 3.14
C ALA A 95 -2.35 0.53 3.85
N GLU A 96 -3.27 -0.33 4.29
CA GLU A 96 -2.95 -1.62 4.89
C GLU A 96 -2.34 -2.58 3.85
N GLY A 97 -2.94 -2.62 2.66
CA GLY A 97 -2.45 -3.38 1.52
C GLY A 97 -1.05 -2.98 1.08
N VAL A 98 -0.77 -1.67 0.98
CA VAL A 98 0.59 -1.18 0.68
C VAL A 98 1.58 -1.64 1.75
N ARG A 99 1.24 -1.53 3.05
CA ARG A 99 2.10 -2.01 4.14
C ARG A 99 2.35 -3.52 4.07
N ARG A 100 1.32 -4.31 3.79
CA ARG A 100 1.40 -5.76 3.60
C ARG A 100 2.38 -6.12 2.49
N LEU A 101 2.34 -5.40 1.37
CA LEU A 101 3.22 -5.62 0.22
C LEU A 101 4.68 -5.20 0.48
N CYS A 102 4.88 -4.09 1.19
CA CYS A 102 6.21 -3.63 1.56
C CYS A 102 6.88 -4.52 2.63
N GLY A 103 6.10 -5.26 3.42
CA GLY A 103 6.62 -6.06 4.53
C GLY A 103 7.26 -5.21 5.63
N LEU A 104 6.87 -3.93 5.73
CA LEU A 104 7.41 -2.99 6.70
C LEU A 104 6.41 -2.78 7.84
N SER A 105 6.89 -2.86 9.07
CA SER A 105 6.12 -2.45 10.24
C SER A 105 5.94 -0.92 10.23
N PRO A 106 4.79 -0.41 10.72
CA PRO A 106 4.64 1.03 10.91
C PRO A 106 5.65 1.55 11.94
N ILE A 107 6.07 2.81 11.76
CA ILE A 107 7.00 3.48 12.69
C ILE A 107 6.39 3.54 14.10
N LEU A 108 5.11 3.91 14.18
CA LEU A 108 4.27 3.87 15.38
C LEU A 108 2.85 3.47 14.96
N ALA A 109 2.08 2.87 15.88
CA ALA A 109 0.64 2.79 15.70
C ALA A 109 0.07 4.22 15.86
N ALA A 110 -0.64 4.71 14.83
CA ALA A 110 -1.11 6.08 14.76
C ALA A 110 -2.46 6.16 14.03
N SER A 111 -3.28 7.15 14.38
CA SER A 111 -4.47 7.52 13.61
C SER A 111 -4.11 7.90 12.18
N GLU A 112 -5.04 7.66 11.25
CA GLU A 112 -4.84 7.87 9.80
C GLU A 112 -4.47 9.31 9.41
N ASN A 113 -4.89 10.31 10.20
CA ASN A 113 -4.61 11.73 9.94
C ASN A 113 -3.23 12.20 10.43
N LEU A 114 -2.46 11.30 11.05
CA LEU A 114 -1.13 11.62 11.57
C LEU A 114 -0.04 11.20 10.59
N CYS A 115 0.76 12.17 10.17
CA CYS A 115 1.98 11.92 9.42
C CYS A 115 3.11 11.56 10.39
N VAL A 116 3.54 10.30 10.36
CA VAL A 116 4.63 9.79 11.19
C VAL A 116 5.86 9.56 10.33
N THR A 117 6.97 10.18 10.70
CA THR A 117 8.26 10.02 10.02
C THR A 117 9.35 9.72 11.03
N ALA A 118 10.27 8.83 10.68
CA ALA A 118 11.43 8.51 11.49
C ALA A 118 12.68 9.13 10.85
N ARG A 119 13.62 9.55 11.69
CA ARG A 119 14.94 9.96 11.25
C ARG A 119 16.01 9.26 12.06
N GLU A 120 17.10 8.93 11.39
CA GLU A 120 18.31 8.39 12.00
C GLU A 120 19.45 9.40 11.78
N GLY A 121 20.36 9.52 12.76
CA GLY A 121 21.47 10.47 12.69
C GLY A 121 22.08 10.72 14.07
N ALA A 122 22.65 11.91 14.29
CA ALA A 122 23.19 12.29 15.60
C ALA A 122 22.14 12.24 16.73
N VAL A 123 20.85 12.41 16.37
CA VAL A 123 19.71 12.15 17.24
C VAL A 123 18.67 11.38 16.43
N CYS A 124 18.47 10.12 16.79
CA CYS A 124 17.37 9.29 16.29
C CYS A 124 16.05 9.76 16.92
N GLY A 125 14.99 9.77 16.13
CA GLY A 125 13.69 10.20 16.63
C GLY A 125 12.57 10.07 15.62
N VAL A 126 11.36 10.32 16.11
CA VAL A 126 10.12 10.26 15.36
C VAL A 126 9.45 11.62 15.39
N THR A 127 9.08 12.14 14.23
CA THR A 127 8.23 13.33 14.11
C THR A 127 6.80 12.88 13.81
N VAL A 128 5.85 13.40 14.58
CA VAL A 128 4.42 13.20 14.38
C VAL A 128 3.80 14.55 14.09
N ALA A 129 3.05 14.67 12.99
CA ALA A 129 2.33 15.90 12.64
C ALA A 129 0.87 15.59 12.34
N GLU A 130 -0.03 16.32 12.97
CA GLU A 130 -1.46 16.35 12.62
C GLU A 130 -1.69 17.35 11.49
N LEU A 131 -2.27 16.91 10.37
CA LEU A 131 -2.37 17.71 9.14
C LEU A 131 -3.80 18.03 8.72
N GLU A 132 -4.81 17.49 9.40
CA GLU A 132 -6.22 17.50 8.97
C GLU A 132 -7.15 18.28 9.91
N ASN A 133 -6.60 19.01 10.90
CA ASN A 133 -7.37 19.74 11.92
C ASN A 133 -8.26 18.82 12.77
N ARG A 134 -7.81 17.60 13.05
CA ARG A 134 -8.56 16.60 13.81
C ARG A 134 -7.66 15.99 14.88
N ALA A 135 -8.20 15.79 16.09
CA ALA A 135 -7.44 15.06 17.10
C ALA A 135 -7.13 13.63 16.63
N GLY A 136 -5.89 13.19 16.81
CA GLY A 136 -5.44 11.83 16.53
C GLY A 136 -4.78 11.21 17.75
N GLU A 137 -4.38 9.96 17.64
CA GLU A 137 -3.68 9.23 18.69
C GLU A 137 -2.46 8.51 18.14
N ILE A 138 -1.40 8.43 18.93
CA ILE A 138 -0.25 7.55 18.71
C ILE A 138 -0.07 6.61 19.90
N THR A 139 0.45 5.41 19.66
CA THR A 139 0.86 4.48 20.72
C THR A 139 2.38 4.38 20.75
N LEU A 140 2.97 4.76 21.88
CA LEU A 140 4.41 4.73 22.11
C LEU A 140 4.82 3.40 22.78
N PRO A 141 5.74 2.62 22.18
CA PRO A 141 6.18 1.32 22.73
C PRO A 141 6.98 1.45 24.04
N HIS A 142 7.60 2.60 24.27
CA HIS A 142 8.34 2.97 25.48
C HIS A 142 8.26 4.49 25.67
N PRO A 143 8.71 5.04 26.80
CA PRO A 143 8.70 6.49 27.01
C PRO A 143 9.58 7.23 25.99
N TYR A 144 9.06 8.32 25.44
CA TYR A 144 9.79 9.26 24.58
C TYR A 144 9.85 10.63 25.25
N ARG A 145 10.92 11.39 24.96
CA ARG A 145 10.99 12.82 25.29
C ARG A 145 10.56 13.62 24.07
N ASP A 146 9.55 14.47 24.22
CA ASP A 146 9.24 15.49 23.23
C ASP A 146 10.27 16.63 23.33
N LEU A 147 11.04 16.83 22.27
CA LEU A 147 12.10 17.82 22.18
C LEU A 147 11.57 19.26 22.10
N LEU A 148 10.30 19.45 21.74
CA LEU A 148 9.70 20.79 21.66
C LEU A 148 9.23 21.29 23.03
N THR A 149 8.67 20.40 23.85
CA THR A 149 8.08 20.77 25.16
C THR A 149 8.82 20.22 26.38
N ASP A 150 9.84 19.38 26.17
CA ASP A 150 10.58 18.65 27.21
C ASP A 150 9.72 17.67 28.04
N ARG A 151 8.51 17.36 27.57
CA ARG A 151 7.62 16.40 28.23
C ARG A 151 8.06 14.97 27.95
N VAL A 152 7.93 14.11 28.94
CA VAL A 152 8.04 12.66 28.73
C VAL A 152 6.64 12.10 28.47
N LEU A 153 6.49 11.42 27.34
CA LEU A 153 5.24 10.86 26.85
C LEU A 153 5.36 9.33 26.81
N SER A 154 4.30 8.60 27.14
CA SER A 154 4.29 7.13 27.17
C SER A 154 2.89 6.57 26.97
N GLY A 155 2.80 5.37 26.39
CA GLY A 155 1.51 4.72 26.14
C GLY A 155 0.76 5.39 24.99
N THR A 156 -0.56 5.46 25.09
CA THR A 156 -1.40 6.17 24.12
C THR A 156 -1.37 7.68 24.41
N VAL A 157 -1.03 8.46 23.39
CA VAL A 157 -0.93 9.92 23.47
C VAL A 157 -1.87 10.53 22.44
N THR A 158 -2.76 11.41 22.91
CA THR A 158 -3.58 12.24 22.03
C THR A 158 -2.73 13.36 21.43
N VAL A 159 -2.85 13.52 20.11
CA VAL A 159 -2.24 14.61 19.34
C VAL A 159 -3.36 15.57 18.95
N ALA A 160 -3.27 16.82 19.40
CA ALA A 160 -4.25 17.85 19.12
C ALA A 160 -4.24 18.29 17.64
N PRO A 161 -5.31 18.93 17.14
CA PRO A 161 -5.33 19.51 15.80
C PRO A 161 -4.10 20.40 15.54
N TYR A 162 -3.41 20.14 14.43
CA TYR A 162 -2.15 20.79 14.03
C TYR A 162 -0.98 20.70 15.02
N GLU A 163 -1.05 19.81 16.02
CA GLU A 163 0.06 19.57 16.92
C GLU A 163 1.19 18.82 16.19
N VAL A 164 2.42 19.17 16.55
CA VAL A 164 3.63 18.50 16.11
C VAL A 164 4.38 18.00 17.33
N LEU A 165 4.75 16.72 17.33
CA LEU A 165 5.61 16.12 18.34
C LEU A 165 6.95 15.76 17.71
N VAL A 166 8.05 16.06 18.41
CA VAL A 166 9.40 15.63 18.00
C VAL A 166 9.94 14.72 19.09
N LEU A 167 9.79 13.42 18.90
CA LEU A 167 10.02 12.40 19.91
C LEU A 167 11.43 11.83 19.77
N ALA A 168 12.22 11.90 20.83
CA ALA A 168 13.49 11.20 20.94
C ALA A 168 13.39 10.10 22.00
N GLU A 169 14.01 8.96 21.72
CA GLU A 169 14.21 7.93 22.73
C GLU A 169 15.10 8.48 23.85
N LYS A 170 14.80 8.06 25.08
CA LYS A 170 15.58 8.43 26.24
C LYS A 170 16.86 7.62 26.34
#